data_AF-A0A6P0K2H4-F1
#
_entry.id   AF-A0A6P0K2H4-F1
#
_cell.length_a   1.000
_cell.length_b   1.000
_cell.length_c   1.000
_cell.angle_alpha   90.00
_cell.angle_beta   90.00
_cell.angle_gamma   90.00
#
_symmetry.space_group_name_H-M   'P 1'
#
loop_
_entity.id
_entity.type
_entity.pdbx_description
1 polymer ?
#
loop_
_entity_poly.entity_id
_entity_poly.type
_entity_poly.pdbx_seq_one_letter_code
_entity_poly.pdbx_strand_id
1 'polypeptide(L)'
;MARLKIIDNFDSSFVLTPEAQSELFSLLKNPTFLKQIATQATCQQVEFTELLFQPVPYTTTTPKGMPAEYEHYHNSDDYVIINVPPNFMFKAKIFKPSRLAAIYRKIN
;
A
#
# COMPACT_ATOMS: atom_id res chain seq x y z
N MET A 1 -11.82 10.21 21.84
CA MET A 1 -10.49 10.67 21.36
C MET A 1 -9.68 9.44 20.97
N ALA A 2 -9.77 9.01 19.71
CA ALA A 2 -9.01 7.86 19.24
C ALA A 2 -7.57 8.31 18.94
N ARG A 3 -6.62 7.96 19.83
CA ARG A 3 -5.20 7.97 19.51
C ARG A 3 -4.98 6.86 18.49
N LEU A 4 -4.94 7.22 17.20
CA LEU A 4 -4.43 6.35 16.15
C LEU A 4 -2.97 6.06 16.50
N LYS A 5 -2.72 4.87 17.05
CA LYS A 5 -1.38 4.29 17.14
C LYS A 5 -0.95 4.08 15.71
N ILE A 6 0.00 4.90 15.25
CA ILE A 6 0.77 4.63 14.03
C ILE A 6 1.38 3.24 14.26
N ILE A 7 0.89 2.25 13.52
CA ILE A 7 1.36 0.87 13.62
C ILE A 7 2.72 0.85 12.92
N ASP A 8 3.77 0.85 13.73
CA ASP A 8 5.19 0.84 13.36
C ASP A 8 5.69 -0.56 12.92
N ASN A 9 4.79 -1.47 12.52
CA ASN A 9 5.19 -2.82 12.12
C ASN A 9 5.54 -2.84 10.63
N PHE A 10 6.76 -2.42 10.36
CA PHE A 10 7.39 -2.41 9.05
C PHE A 10 8.27 -3.66 8.89
N ASP A 11 7.65 -4.84 8.80
CA ASP A 11 8.39 -6.10 8.65
C ASP A 11 8.72 -6.33 7.17
N SER A 12 9.74 -5.60 6.66
CA SER A 12 10.63 -5.91 5.51
C SER A 12 11.52 -4.70 5.15
N SER A 13 12.48 -4.34 6.01
CA SER A 13 13.71 -3.57 5.74
C SER A 13 13.70 -2.43 4.70
N PHE A 14 12.74 -1.51 4.73
CA PHE A 14 12.97 -0.16 4.18
C PHE A 14 12.65 0.90 5.21
N VAL A 15 13.29 2.06 5.10
CA VAL A 15 12.98 3.21 5.94
C VAL A 15 12.65 4.34 4.99
N LEU A 16 11.40 4.77 4.98
CA LEU A 16 11.00 5.99 4.29
C LEU A 16 11.37 7.16 5.18
N THR A 17 11.98 8.20 4.62
CA THR A 17 12.11 9.45 5.36
C THR A 17 10.72 10.05 5.59
N PRO A 18 10.49 10.80 6.69
CA PRO A 18 9.19 11.42 6.94
C PRO A 18 8.68 12.27 5.77
N GLU A 19 9.60 12.93 5.06
CA GLU A 19 9.31 13.72 3.86
C GLU A 19 8.84 12.83 2.70
N ALA A 20 9.57 11.75 2.41
CA ALA A 20 9.21 10.80 1.35
C ALA A 20 7.87 10.12 1.63
N GLN A 21 7.63 9.75 2.89
CA GLN A 21 6.36 9.16 3.32
C GLN A 21 5.21 10.14 3.13
N SER A 22 5.36 11.39 3.58
CA SER A 22 4.33 12.43 3.45
C SER A 22 3.97 12.70 1.99
N GLU A 23 4.97 12.83 1.12
CA GLU A 23 4.78 13.01 -0.33
C GLU A 23 4.07 11.79 -0.94
N LEU A 24 4.57 10.58 -0.68
CA LEU A 24 3.97 9.36 -1.20
C LEU A 24 2.52 9.21 -0.74
N PHE A 25 2.23 9.44 0.55
CA PHE A 25 0.90 9.31 1.10
C PHE A 25 -0.05 10.36 0.52
N SER A 26 0.43 11.57 0.29
CA SER A 26 -0.36 12.62 -0.36
C SER A 26 -0.76 12.24 -1.78
N LEU A 27 0.14 11.57 -2.52
CA LEU A 27 -0.16 11.03 -3.85
C LEU A 27 -1.11 9.83 -3.79
N LEU A 28 -0.91 8.90 -2.85
CA LEU A 28 -1.75 7.70 -2.68
C LEU A 28 -3.15 8.00 -2.14
N LYS A 29 -3.30 9.11 -1.40
CA LYS A 29 -4.58 9.65 -0.92
C LYS A 29 -5.24 10.61 -1.91
N ASN A 30 -4.63 10.86 -3.07
CA ASN A 30 -5.17 11.79 -4.04
C ASN A 30 -6.56 11.32 -4.53
N PRO A 31 -7.62 12.15 -4.46
CA PRO A 31 -8.98 11.74 -4.83
C PRO A 31 -9.10 11.21 -6.26
N THR A 32 -8.29 11.72 -7.20
CA THR A 32 -8.27 11.23 -8.59
C THR A 32 -7.75 9.80 -8.65
N PHE A 33 -6.68 9.52 -7.89
CA PHE A 33 -6.10 8.19 -7.83
C PHE A 33 -7.02 7.20 -7.10
N LEU A 34 -7.64 7.62 -5.99
CA LEU A 34 -8.63 6.81 -5.28
C LEU A 34 -9.81 6.42 -6.18
N LYS A 35 -10.33 7.35 -6.98
CA LYS A 35 -11.40 7.04 -7.96
C LYS A 35 -10.96 6.03 -9.00
N GLN A 36 -9.72 6.13 -9.49
CA GLN A 36 -9.17 5.16 -10.45
C GLN A 36 -9.05 3.76 -9.83
N ILE A 37 -8.63 3.67 -8.57
CA ILE A 37 -8.56 2.40 -7.84
C ILE A 37 -9.96 1.84 -7.62
N ALA A 38 -10.91 2.66 -7.15
CA ALA A 38 -12.30 2.24 -6.94
C ALA A 38 -12.94 1.69 -8.23
N THR A 39 -12.68 2.36 -9.37
CA THR A 39 -13.14 1.90 -10.70
C THR A 39 -12.54 0.54 -11.06
N GLN A 40 -11.24 0.34 -10.85
CA GLN A 40 -10.56 -0.93 -11.12
C GLN A 40 -11.02 -2.05 -10.18
N ALA A 41 -11.24 -1.72 -8.91
CA ALA A 41 -11.72 -2.63 -7.88
C ALA A 41 -13.23 -2.88 -7.93
N THR A 42 -13.94 -2.24 -8.88
CA THR A 42 -15.40 -2.33 -9.03
C THR A 42 -16.15 -2.02 -7.73
N CYS A 43 -15.72 -0.97 -7.00
CA CYS A 43 -16.37 -0.52 -5.76
C CYS A 43 -16.70 0.97 -5.81
N GLN A 44 -17.55 1.45 -4.89
CA GLN A 44 -17.96 2.86 -4.87
C GLN A 44 -16.81 3.78 -4.49
N GLN A 45 -16.07 3.39 -3.44
CA GLN A 45 -14.96 4.17 -2.92
C GLN A 45 -13.90 3.25 -2.34
N VAL A 46 -12.67 3.77 -2.28
CA VAL A 46 -11.59 3.17 -1.52
C VAL A 46 -10.94 4.18 -0.59
N GLU A 47 -10.41 3.69 0.51
CA GLU A 47 -9.63 4.45 1.48
C GLU A 47 -8.23 3.85 1.60
N PHE A 48 -7.20 4.68 1.51
CA PHE A 48 -5.83 4.23 1.71
C PHE A 48 -5.61 3.92 3.20
N THR A 49 -5.20 2.69 3.51
CA THR A 49 -5.05 2.25 4.92
C THR A 49 -3.73 2.69 5.55
N GLU A 50 -2.91 3.46 4.83
CA GLU A 50 -1.55 3.85 5.23
C GLU A 50 -0.59 2.67 5.40
N LEU A 51 -0.99 1.48 4.96
CA LEU A 51 -0.15 0.29 4.95
C LEU A 51 0.55 0.17 3.60
N LEU A 52 1.87 0.01 3.67
CA LEU A 52 2.74 -0.25 2.54
C LEU A 52 3.59 -1.47 2.84
N PHE A 53 3.84 -2.30 1.84
CA PHE A 53 4.77 -3.40 1.96
C PHE A 53 5.58 -3.59 0.67
N GLN A 54 6.71 -4.27 0.79
CA GLN A 54 7.47 -4.72 -0.37
C GLN A 54 6.91 -6.06 -0.85
N PRO A 55 6.42 -6.17 -2.10
CA PRO A 55 6.08 -7.47 -2.64
C PRO A 55 7.37 -8.32 -2.73
N VAL A 56 7.33 -9.52 -2.14
CA VAL A 56 8.47 -10.44 -2.14
C VAL A 56 8.44 -11.31 -3.40
N PRO A 57 9.60 -11.71 -3.96
CA PRO A 57 9.62 -12.66 -5.05
C PRO A 57 8.94 -13.98 -4.61
N TYR A 58 8.29 -14.65 -5.56
CA TYR A 58 7.73 -15.97 -5.37
C TYR A 58 8.84 -16.93 -4.90
N THR A 59 8.71 -17.43 -3.67
CA THR A 59 9.59 -18.49 -3.15
C THR A 59 8.77 -19.69 -2.71
N THR A 60 9.40 -20.84 -2.51
CA THR A 60 8.76 -22.06 -2.03
C THR A 60 8.10 -21.92 -0.65
N THR A 61 8.46 -20.90 0.14
CA THR A 61 7.83 -20.56 1.43
C THR A 61 6.81 -19.43 1.32
N THR A 62 6.74 -18.70 0.20
CA THR A 62 5.75 -17.64 -0.08
C THR A 62 5.12 -17.86 -1.47
N PRO A 63 4.23 -18.86 -1.61
CA PRO A 63 3.66 -19.24 -2.91
C PRO A 63 2.69 -18.19 -3.50
N LYS A 64 2.52 -17.02 -2.88
CA LYS A 64 1.73 -15.89 -3.41
C LYS A 64 2.53 -14.58 -3.54
N GLY A 65 3.84 -14.58 -3.25
CA GLY A 65 4.67 -13.36 -3.32
C GLY A 65 4.28 -12.26 -2.31
N MET A 66 3.61 -12.64 -1.21
CA MET A 66 3.25 -11.73 -0.11
C MET A 66 3.82 -12.20 1.22
N PRO A 67 4.19 -11.28 2.14
CA PRO A 67 4.44 -11.62 3.53
C PRO A 67 3.18 -12.18 4.20
N ALA A 68 3.34 -13.15 5.12
CA ALA A 68 2.23 -13.84 5.77
C ALA A 68 1.26 -12.89 6.51
N GLU A 69 1.78 -11.77 7.03
CA GLU A 69 0.98 -10.74 7.70
C GLU A 69 0.02 -9.99 6.77
N TYR A 70 0.32 -9.90 5.46
CA TYR A 70 -0.53 -9.20 4.48
C TYR A 70 -1.41 -10.14 3.66
N GLU A 71 -1.22 -11.45 3.79
CA GLU A 71 -1.99 -12.45 3.04
C GLU A 71 -3.50 -12.37 3.33
N HIS A 72 -3.88 -12.00 4.56
CA HIS A 72 -5.28 -11.84 4.92
C HIS A 72 -5.97 -10.69 4.17
N TYR A 73 -5.24 -9.63 3.79
CA TYR A 73 -5.79 -8.53 3.00
C TYR A 73 -6.03 -8.95 1.55
N HIS A 74 -5.20 -9.84 1.01
CA HIS A 74 -5.42 -10.41 -0.32
C HIS A 74 -6.60 -11.38 -0.36
N ASN A 75 -6.81 -12.15 0.71
CA ASN A 75 -7.92 -13.12 0.78
C ASN A 75 -9.26 -12.48 1.18
N SER A 76 -9.28 -11.19 1.54
CA SER A 76 -10.49 -10.47 1.95
C SER A 76 -11.01 -9.62 0.80
N ASP A 77 -12.31 -9.71 0.52
CA ASP A 77 -12.94 -8.86 -0.51
C ASP A 77 -13.06 -7.40 -0.07
N ASP A 78 -12.94 -7.11 1.23
CA ASP A 78 -13.00 -5.75 1.78
C ASP A 78 -11.76 -4.90 1.45
N TYR A 79 -10.70 -5.50 0.92
CA TYR A 79 -9.45 -4.81 0.63
C TYR A 79 -9.02 -5.00 -0.82
N VAL A 80 -8.21 -4.07 -1.30
CA VAL A 80 -7.55 -4.14 -2.60
C VAL A 80 -6.11 -3.71 -2.45
N ILE A 81 -5.22 -4.49 -3.05
CA ILE A 81 -3.78 -4.25 -3.03
C ILE A 81 -3.37 -3.73 -4.40
N ILE A 82 -2.75 -2.55 -4.42
CA ILE A 82 -2.33 -1.88 -5.65
C ILE A 82 -0.82 -1.67 -5.60
N ASN A 83 -0.13 -2.04 -6.68
CA ASN A 83 1.28 -1.70 -6.84
C ASN A 83 1.42 -0.18 -6.96
N VAL A 84 2.26 0.41 -6.11
CA VAL A 84 2.55 1.84 -6.14
C VAL A 84 3.15 2.20 -7.49
N PRO A 85 2.56 3.15 -8.23
CA PRO A 85 3.08 3.58 -9.51
C PRO A 85 4.53 4.10 -9.40
N PRO A 86 5.45 3.73 -10.32
CA PRO A 86 6.84 4.18 -10.25
C PRO A 86 6.97 5.70 -10.22
N ASN A 87 6.13 6.43 -10.95
CA ASN A 87 6.11 7.90 -10.93
C ASN A 87 5.82 8.48 -9.54
N PHE A 88 5.07 7.79 -8.68
CA PHE A 88 4.82 8.24 -7.30
C PHE A 88 6.04 8.00 -6.43
N MET A 89 6.69 6.83 -6.58
CA MET A 89 7.94 6.52 -5.90
C MET A 89 9.03 7.54 -6.28
N PHE A 90 9.16 7.89 -7.57
CA PHE A 90 10.10 8.91 -8.03
C PHE A 90 9.82 10.31 -7.44
N LYS A 91 8.55 10.74 -7.41
CA LYS A 91 8.16 12.03 -6.81
C LYS A 91 8.49 12.09 -5.32
N ALA A 92 8.26 10.99 -4.61
CA ALA A 92 8.62 10.82 -3.21
C ALA A 92 10.12 10.57 -2.96
N LYS A 93 10.97 10.59 -4.01
CA LYS A 93 12.41 10.31 -3.95
C LYS A 93 12.74 8.92 -3.37
N ILE A 94 11.86 7.94 -3.60
CA ILE A 94 12.01 6.56 -3.17
C ILE A 94 12.67 5.77 -4.31
N PHE A 95 13.95 5.45 -4.16
CA PHE A 95 14.73 4.66 -5.12
C PHE A 95 14.99 3.23 -4.66
N LYS A 96 14.86 2.98 -3.35
CA LYS A 96 14.90 1.66 -2.72
C LYS A 96 13.79 1.61 -1.69
N PRO A 97 12.92 0.60 -1.71
CA PRO A 97 12.89 -0.55 -2.63
C PRO A 97 12.45 -0.20 -4.05
N SER A 98 12.60 -1.13 -5.00
CA SER A 98 12.21 -0.93 -6.41
C SER A 98 10.72 -1.07 -6.65
N ARG A 99 10.00 -1.74 -5.74
CA ARG A 99 8.56 -1.95 -5.80
C ARG A 99 7.97 -1.78 -4.42
N LEU A 100 6.80 -1.14 -4.37
CA LEU A 100 5.96 -1.02 -3.20
C LEU A 100 4.55 -1.41 -3.58
N ALA A 101 3.83 -2.03 -2.65
CA ALA A 101 2.41 -2.28 -2.74
C ALA A 101 1.70 -1.51 -1.62
N ALA A 102 0.56 -0.92 -1.96
CA ALA A 102 -0.29 -0.15 -1.07
C ALA A 102 -1.60 -0.90 -0.86
N ILE A 103 -2.08 -0.89 0.39
CA ILE A 103 -3.34 -1.52 0.76
C ILE A 103 -4.41 -0.45 0.86
N TYR A 104 -5.55 -0.75 0.23
CA TYR A 104 -6.73 0.08 0.25
C TYR A 104 -7.89 -0.73 0.80
N ARG A 105 -8.73 -0.10 1.60
CA ARG A 105 -9.99 -0.66 2.05
C ARG A 105 -11.10 -0.20 1.12
N LYS A 106 -11.93 -1.12 0.66
CA LYS A 106 -13.15 -0.80 -0.09
C LYS A 106 -14.19 -0.26 0.89
N ILE A 107 -14.81 0.86 0.53
CA ILE A 107 -15.98 1.41 1.22
C ILE A 107 -17.16 1.19 0.28
N ASN A 108 -18.07 0.32 0.71
CA ASN A 108 -19.32 0.00 0.01
C ASN A 108 -20.48 0.78 0.61
#